data_AF-A0A523K6H4-F1
#
_entry.id   AF-A0A523K6H4-F1
#
_cell.length_a   1.000
_cell.length_b   1.000
_cell.length_c   1.000
_cell.angle_alpha   90.00
_cell.angle_beta   90.00
_cell.angle_gamma   90.00
#
_symmetry.space_group_name_H-M   'P 1'
#
loop_
_entity.id
_entity.type
_entity.pdbx_description
1 polymer ?
#
loop_
_entity_poly.entity_id
_entity_poly.type
_entity_poly.pdbx_seq_one_letter_code
_entity_poly.pdbx_strand_id
1 'polypeptide(L)'
;MIASRVERAARRRSKAGWFVLALLVFLSMAMGTACRTPAGAPIGSAFDRARRGPPPPPDAADRTAVALARSALLSNPQQAASALARLESIEIVLASFDEKPTGLMPVAIELRNTALDDSPAYRRATKRLLGRDDLEPAMRKRLELYQHDSPLELAHDRIVDAWQVDFGMAFNSLAEPIGRSIMTAQLAPMRLGR
;
A
#
# COMPACT_ATOMS: atom_id res chain seq x y z
N MET A 1 -53.05 25.10 34.34
CA MET A 1 -52.22 24.04 34.96
C MET A 1 -51.22 23.40 33.97
N ILE A 2 -50.69 24.16 32.99
CA ILE A 2 -49.83 23.64 31.90
C ILE A 2 -48.38 24.19 32.00
N ALA A 3 -48.19 25.38 32.58
CA ALA A 3 -46.89 26.04 32.70
C ALA A 3 -45.85 25.29 33.57
N SER A 4 -46.29 24.56 34.61
CA SER A 4 -45.38 23.91 35.57
C SER A 4 -44.78 22.57 35.11
N ARG A 5 -45.23 22.04 33.95
CA ARG A 5 -44.66 20.82 33.34
C ARG A 5 -43.54 21.13 32.35
N VAL A 6 -43.60 22.28 31.66
CA VAL A 6 -42.61 22.68 30.66
C VAL A 6 -41.28 23.08 31.31
N GLU A 7 -41.31 23.82 32.42
CA GLU A 7 -40.08 24.21 33.16
C GLU A 7 -39.32 23.02 33.74
N ARG A 8 -40.03 21.96 34.16
CA ARG A 8 -39.41 20.74 34.70
C ARG A 8 -38.75 19.90 33.61
N ALA A 9 -39.26 19.93 32.37
CA ALA A 9 -38.64 19.25 31.24
C ALA A 9 -37.35 19.96 30.76
N ALA A 10 -37.34 21.30 30.75
CA ALA A 10 -36.15 22.07 30.37
C ALA A 10 -34.97 21.90 31.35
N ARG A 11 -35.23 21.87 32.67
CA ARG A 11 -34.19 21.65 33.69
C ARG A 11 -33.64 20.21 33.71
N ARG A 12 -34.39 19.21 33.23
CA ARG A 12 -33.89 17.83 33.10
C ARG A 12 -32.95 17.67 31.89
N ARG A 13 -33.22 18.39 30.80
CA ARG A 13 -32.38 18.38 29.59
C ARG A 13 -31.00 19.01 29.81
N SER A 14 -30.91 20.08 30.62
CA SER A 14 -29.61 20.71 30.92
C SER A 14 -28.74 19.86 31.86
N LYS A 15 -29.34 19.16 32.83
CA LYS A 15 -28.60 18.25 33.72
C LYS A 15 -28.09 17.02 32.99
N ALA A 16 -28.89 16.44 32.08
CA ALA A 16 -28.47 15.29 31.28
C ALA A 16 -27.28 15.61 30.35
N GLY A 17 -27.27 16.81 29.72
CA GLY A 17 -26.13 17.25 28.92
C GLY A 17 -24.84 17.42 29.73
N TRP A 18 -24.95 17.92 30.96
CA TRP A 18 -23.80 18.07 31.84
C TRP A 18 -23.24 16.73 32.34
N PHE A 19 -24.11 15.75 32.62
CA PHE A 19 -23.67 14.40 32.98
C PHE A 19 -22.99 13.67 31.80
N VAL A 20 -23.50 13.82 30.57
CA VAL A 20 -22.87 13.21 29.38
C VAL A 20 -21.52 13.86 29.07
N LEU A 21 -21.41 15.18 29.22
CA LEU A 21 -20.14 15.88 29.05
C LEU A 21 -19.12 15.48 30.11
N ALA A 22 -19.53 15.36 31.38
CA ALA A 22 -18.67 14.91 32.47
C ALA A 22 -18.20 13.46 32.25
N LEU A 23 -19.08 12.58 31.76
CA LEU A 23 -18.73 11.20 31.43
C LEU A 23 -17.72 11.12 30.27
N LEU A 24 -17.89 11.93 29.21
CA LEU A 24 -16.95 11.99 28.08
C LEU A 24 -15.57 12.54 28.48
N VAL A 25 -15.52 13.53 29.38
CA VAL A 25 -14.26 14.04 29.93
C VAL A 25 -13.58 12.99 30.81
N PHE A 26 -14.34 12.27 31.63
CA PHE A 26 -13.78 11.21 32.48
C PHE A 26 -13.24 10.04 31.63
N LEU A 27 -13.95 9.66 30.57
CA LEU A 27 -13.54 8.57 29.67
C LEU A 27 -12.29 8.92 28.84
N SER A 28 -12.17 10.18 28.41
CA SER A 28 -10.96 10.66 27.69
C SER A 28 -9.75 10.79 28.62
N MET A 29 -9.96 11.10 29.90
CA MET A 29 -8.88 11.12 30.90
C MET A 29 -8.38 9.70 31.25
N ALA A 30 -9.25 8.70 31.28
CA ALA A 30 -8.88 7.31 31.55
C ALA A 30 -8.09 6.64 30.41
N MET A 31 -8.29 7.05 29.15
CA MET A 31 -7.50 6.55 28.02
C MET A 31 -6.08 7.14 27.93
N GLY A 32 -5.84 8.31 28.53
CA GLY A 32 -4.53 8.98 28.49
C GLY A 32 -3.47 8.40 29.44
N THR A 33 -3.88 7.64 30.46
CA THR A 33 -2.97 7.13 31.51
C THR A 33 -2.52 5.69 31.30
N ALA A 34 -3.13 4.94 30.37
CA ALA A 34 -2.81 3.52 30.14
C ALA A 34 -1.55 3.27 29.28
N CYS A 35 -1.00 4.28 28.59
CA CYS A 35 0.17 4.12 27.70
C CYS A 35 1.48 4.65 28.29
N ARG A 36 1.55 4.90 29.60
CA ARG A 36 2.73 5.46 30.25
C ARG A 36 3.30 4.55 31.34
N THR A 37 3.48 3.28 31.02
CA THR A 37 4.44 2.47 31.76
C THR A 37 5.85 2.89 31.32
N PRO A 38 6.70 3.43 32.22
CA PRO A 38 8.11 3.57 31.90
C PRO A 38 8.64 2.17 31.63
N ALA A 39 9.22 1.95 30.44
CA ALA A 39 9.94 0.73 30.13
C ALA A 39 10.92 0.48 31.28
N GLY A 40 10.73 -0.63 32.00
CA GLY A 40 11.55 -0.98 33.15
C GLY A 40 13.02 -0.87 32.77
N ALA A 41 13.79 -0.13 33.56
CA ALA A 41 15.22 -0.01 33.34
C ALA A 41 15.82 -1.42 33.21
N PRO A 42 16.66 -1.68 32.19
CA PRO A 42 17.22 -3.00 31.98
C PRO A 42 18.00 -3.43 33.23
N ILE A 43 17.70 -4.64 33.73
CA ILE A 43 18.41 -5.24 34.84
C ILE A 43 19.81 -5.63 34.34
N GLY A 44 20.84 -4.88 34.72
CA GLY A 44 22.24 -5.14 34.37
C GLY A 44 22.99 -3.90 33.87
N SER A 45 24.32 -3.98 33.84
CA SER A 45 25.15 -2.92 33.27
C SER A 45 24.85 -2.78 31.76
N ALA A 46 24.79 -1.54 31.25
CA ALA A 46 24.71 -1.27 29.81
C ALA A 46 25.92 -1.82 29.02
N PHE A 47 26.99 -2.15 29.74
CA PHE A 47 28.22 -2.71 29.19
C PHE A 47 28.31 -4.23 29.34
N ASP A 48 27.42 -4.84 30.13
CA ASP A 48 27.34 -6.28 30.19
C ASP A 48 26.64 -6.76 28.92
N ARG A 49 27.45 -7.25 27.97
CA ARG A 49 26.92 -7.96 26.81
C ARG A 49 26.05 -9.09 27.32
N ALA A 50 24.75 -9.03 27.04
CA ALA A 50 23.85 -10.14 27.29
C ALA A 50 24.53 -11.41 26.78
N ARG A 51 24.86 -12.34 27.68
CA ARG A 51 25.46 -13.63 27.31
C ARG A 51 24.42 -14.38 26.50
N ARG A 52 24.39 -14.13 25.19
CA ARG A 52 23.64 -14.95 24.24
C ARG A 52 24.35 -16.29 24.21
N GLY A 53 23.60 -17.36 24.46
CA GLY A 53 24.10 -18.70 24.20
C GLY A 53 24.58 -18.83 22.75
N PRO A 54 25.37 -19.87 22.44
CA PRO A 54 25.75 -20.14 21.07
C PRO A 54 24.48 -20.22 20.19
N PRO A 55 24.46 -19.59 19.01
CA PRO A 55 23.32 -19.68 18.13
C PRO A 55 23.08 -21.14 17.72
N PRO A 56 21.82 -21.54 17.51
CA PRO A 56 21.52 -22.88 17.01
C PRO A 56 22.18 -23.08 15.62
N PRO A 57 22.45 -24.34 15.24
CA PRO A 57 22.95 -24.64 13.90
C PRO A 57 21.92 -24.22 12.84
N PRO A 58 22.37 -23.82 11.64
CA PRO A 58 21.47 -23.37 10.58
C PRO A 58 20.57 -24.51 10.11
N ASP A 59 19.29 -24.21 9.98
CA ASP A 59 18.27 -25.17 9.60
C ASP A 59 18.15 -25.32 8.07
N ALA A 60 17.08 -25.96 7.60
CA ALA A 60 16.81 -26.10 6.17
C ALA A 60 16.35 -24.78 5.52
N ALA A 61 15.61 -23.94 6.26
CA ALA A 61 15.13 -22.65 5.79
C ALA A 61 16.30 -21.68 5.62
N ASP A 62 17.23 -21.63 6.59
CA ASP A 62 18.44 -20.81 6.55
C ASP A 62 19.30 -21.13 5.32
N ARG A 63 19.54 -22.43 5.09
CA ARG A 63 20.32 -22.88 3.93
C ARG A 63 19.64 -22.55 2.60
N THR A 64 18.31 -22.62 2.57
CA THR A 64 17.52 -22.26 1.39
C THR A 64 17.54 -20.75 1.16
N ALA A 65 17.45 -19.94 2.22
CA ALA A 65 17.56 -18.49 2.17
C ALA A 65 18.94 -18.04 1.67
N VAL A 66 20.02 -18.70 2.10
CA VAL A 66 21.38 -18.46 1.59
C VAL A 66 21.48 -18.80 0.11
N ALA A 67 20.92 -19.93 -0.33
CA ALA A 67 20.91 -20.30 -1.75
C ALA A 67 20.13 -19.29 -2.60
N LEU A 68 18.99 -18.82 -2.10
CA LEU A 68 18.19 -17.78 -2.73
C LEU A 68 18.97 -16.47 -2.84
N ALA A 69 19.56 -15.99 -1.74
CA ALA A 69 20.37 -14.77 -1.73
C ALA A 69 21.55 -14.85 -2.72
N ARG A 70 22.25 -15.99 -2.74
CA ARG A 70 23.32 -16.24 -3.71
C ARG A 70 22.80 -16.16 -5.15
N SER A 71 21.67 -16.79 -5.45
CA SER A 71 21.11 -16.78 -6.80
C SER A 71 20.65 -15.38 -7.24
N ALA A 72 20.11 -14.59 -6.32
CA ALA A 72 19.73 -13.20 -6.59
C ALA A 72 20.94 -12.31 -6.85
N LEU A 73 22.02 -12.47 -6.08
CA LEU A 73 23.28 -11.75 -6.30
C LEU A 73 23.97 -12.11 -7.63
N LEU A 74 23.76 -13.33 -8.11
CA LEU A 74 24.28 -13.80 -9.39
C LEU A 74 23.32 -13.55 -10.57
N SER A 75 22.23 -12.81 -10.34
CA SER A 75 21.16 -12.58 -11.33
C SER A 75 20.71 -13.86 -12.04
N ASN A 76 20.55 -14.95 -11.29
CA ASN A 76 20.12 -16.24 -11.84
C ASN A 76 18.65 -16.50 -11.51
N PRO A 77 17.70 -16.09 -12.38
CA PRO A 77 16.27 -16.15 -12.07
C PRO A 77 15.76 -17.58 -11.93
N GLN A 78 16.33 -18.56 -12.64
CA GLN A 78 15.93 -19.96 -12.54
C GLN A 78 16.34 -20.57 -11.20
N GLN A 79 17.58 -20.33 -10.75
CA GLN A 79 18.02 -20.79 -9.44
C GLN A 79 17.25 -20.09 -8.32
N ALA A 80 16.98 -18.78 -8.46
CA ALA A 80 16.17 -18.04 -7.50
C ALA A 80 14.74 -18.58 -7.39
N ALA A 81 14.11 -18.89 -8.51
CA ALA A 81 12.79 -19.52 -8.53
C ALA A 81 12.80 -20.91 -7.86
N SER A 82 13.84 -21.72 -8.12
CA SER A 82 13.97 -23.05 -7.50
C SER A 82 14.18 -22.99 -5.99
N ALA A 83 14.94 -22.01 -5.50
CA ALA A 83 15.17 -21.80 -4.08
C ALA A 83 13.91 -21.28 -3.38
N LEU A 84 13.16 -20.38 -4.04
CA LEU A 84 11.87 -19.91 -3.56
C LEU A 84 10.86 -21.06 -3.43
N ALA A 85 10.75 -21.92 -4.44
CA ALA A 85 9.86 -23.08 -4.40
C ALA A 85 10.24 -24.07 -3.28
N ARG A 86 11.53 -24.23 -2.98
CA ARG A 86 11.98 -25.00 -1.81
C ARG A 86 11.54 -24.35 -0.51
N LEU A 87 11.67 -23.04 -0.37
CA LEU A 87 11.23 -22.33 0.83
C LEU A 87 9.72 -22.44 1.03
N GLU A 88 8.94 -22.33 -0.05
CA GLU A 88 7.48 -22.56 -0.03
C GLU A 88 7.15 -23.99 0.43
N SER A 89 7.90 -25.00 -0.02
CA SER A 89 7.70 -26.38 0.45
C SER A 89 7.98 -26.54 1.95
N ILE A 90 8.96 -25.80 2.49
CA ILE A 90 9.25 -25.80 3.93
C ILE A 90 8.09 -25.17 4.70
N GLU A 91 7.55 -24.03 4.24
CA GLU A 91 6.38 -23.40 4.86
C GLU A 91 5.15 -24.32 4.86
N ILE A 92 4.92 -25.06 3.77
CA ILE A 92 3.84 -26.06 3.71
C ILE A 92 4.03 -27.14 4.76
N VAL A 93 5.27 -27.63 4.92
CA VAL A 93 5.59 -28.63 5.94
C VAL A 93 5.37 -28.07 7.35
N LEU A 94 5.89 -26.87 7.65
CA LEU A 94 5.68 -26.22 8.95
C LEU A 94 4.18 -26.05 9.26
N ALA A 95 3.40 -25.57 8.29
CA ALA A 95 1.96 -25.43 8.43
C ALA A 95 1.25 -26.78 8.68
N SER A 96 1.72 -27.87 8.05
CA SER A 96 1.14 -29.20 8.26
C SER A 96 1.38 -29.77 9.67
N PHE A 97 2.43 -29.30 10.35
CA PHE A 97 2.77 -29.66 11.72
C PHE A 97 2.31 -28.62 12.76
N ASP A 98 1.53 -27.61 12.36
CA ASP A 98 1.13 -26.46 13.20
C ASP A 98 2.33 -25.73 13.83
N GLU A 99 3.46 -25.75 13.11
CA GLU A 99 4.66 -25.02 13.50
C GLU A 99 4.61 -23.56 13.03
N LYS A 100 5.34 -22.70 13.72
CA LYS A 100 5.40 -21.28 13.38
C LYS A 100 6.03 -21.09 12.00
N PRO A 101 5.44 -20.26 11.10
CA PRO A 101 6.03 -19.97 9.80
C PRO A 101 7.39 -19.27 9.94
N THR A 102 8.25 -19.42 8.93
CA THR A 102 9.60 -18.84 8.98
C THR A 102 9.58 -17.31 8.95
N GLY A 103 8.52 -16.73 8.40
CA GLY A 103 8.38 -15.29 8.17
C GLY A 103 9.27 -14.75 7.03
N LEU A 104 10.01 -15.63 6.35
CA LEU A 104 10.93 -15.25 5.28
C LEU A 104 10.23 -15.03 3.94
N MET A 105 8.99 -15.48 3.78
CA MET A 105 8.34 -15.53 2.46
C MET A 105 8.20 -14.19 1.74
N PRO A 106 7.76 -13.08 2.38
CA PRO A 106 7.67 -11.80 1.68
C PRO A 106 9.04 -11.37 1.14
N VAL A 107 10.08 -11.46 1.98
CA VAL A 107 11.46 -11.09 1.63
C VAL A 107 12.02 -12.01 0.54
N ALA A 108 11.71 -13.30 0.60
CA ALA A 108 12.14 -14.27 -0.40
C ALA A 108 11.52 -14.00 -1.78
N ILE A 109 10.25 -13.61 -1.83
CA ILE A 109 9.59 -13.25 -3.10
C ILE A 109 10.19 -11.96 -3.67
N GLU A 110 10.43 -10.95 -2.83
CA GLU A 110 11.12 -9.72 -3.25
C GLU A 110 12.51 -10.02 -3.82
N LEU A 111 13.31 -10.81 -3.10
CA LEU A 111 14.67 -11.18 -3.49
C LEU A 111 14.71 -12.05 -4.76
N ARG A 112 13.71 -12.91 -4.97
CA ARG A 112 13.56 -13.62 -6.25
C ARG A 112 13.27 -12.64 -7.38
N ASN A 113 12.46 -11.62 -7.14
CA ASN A 113 12.12 -10.64 -8.15
C ASN A 113 13.34 -9.81 -8.54
N THR A 114 14.25 -9.47 -7.61
CA THR A 114 15.48 -8.74 -7.94
C THR A 114 16.44 -9.52 -8.83
N ALA A 115 16.30 -10.86 -8.91
CA ALA A 115 17.06 -11.69 -9.85
C ALA A 115 16.58 -11.58 -11.31
N LEU A 116 15.50 -10.82 -11.58
CA LEU A 116 15.00 -10.57 -12.93
C LEU A 116 15.84 -9.47 -13.58
N ASP A 117 16.49 -9.78 -14.70
CA ASP A 117 17.32 -8.82 -15.45
C ASP A 117 16.50 -7.70 -16.14
N ASP A 118 15.20 -7.91 -16.33
CA ASP A 118 14.30 -6.98 -17.03
C ASP A 118 13.55 -6.07 -16.05
N SER A 119 13.79 -4.75 -16.15
CA SER A 119 13.15 -3.74 -15.30
C SER A 119 11.61 -3.79 -15.37
N PRO A 120 10.98 -3.85 -16.56
CA PRO A 120 9.55 -4.15 -16.70
C PRO A 120 9.08 -5.44 -15.98
N ALA A 121 9.84 -6.54 -16.08
CA ALA A 121 9.50 -7.80 -15.41
C ALA A 121 9.56 -7.68 -13.88
N TYR A 122 10.58 -7.01 -13.35
CA TYR A 122 10.69 -6.68 -11.94
C TYR A 122 9.49 -5.85 -11.48
N ARG A 123 9.13 -4.78 -12.20
CA ARG A 123 7.98 -3.92 -11.85
C ARG A 123 6.65 -4.69 -11.82
N ARG A 124 6.38 -5.53 -12.83
CA ARG A 124 5.18 -6.39 -12.83
C ARG A 124 5.16 -7.37 -11.66
N ALA A 125 6.32 -7.86 -11.25
CA ALA A 125 6.44 -8.76 -10.11
C ALA A 125 6.23 -8.01 -8.77
N THR A 126 6.80 -6.81 -8.62
CA THR A 126 6.61 -5.93 -7.46
C THR A 126 5.15 -5.48 -7.29
N LYS A 127 4.47 -5.11 -8.39
CA LYS A 127 3.03 -4.79 -8.35
C LYS A 127 2.18 -5.96 -7.85
N ARG A 128 2.53 -7.20 -8.24
CA ARG A 128 1.87 -8.42 -7.73
C ARG A 128 2.16 -8.66 -6.25
N LEU A 129 3.38 -8.36 -5.81
CA LEU A 129 3.77 -8.48 -4.40
C LEU A 129 3.02 -7.48 -3.52
N LEU A 130 2.89 -6.22 -3.96
CA LEU A 130 2.11 -5.18 -3.26
C LEU A 130 0.63 -5.51 -3.08
N GLY A 131 0.07 -6.36 -3.96
CA GLY A 131 -1.32 -6.82 -3.86
C GLY A 131 -1.58 -7.86 -2.76
N ARG A 132 -0.56 -8.30 -2.00
CA ARG A 132 -0.74 -9.26 -0.91
C ARG A 132 -0.99 -8.58 0.44
N ASP A 133 -1.80 -9.23 1.27
CA ASP A 133 -2.17 -8.77 2.60
C ASP A 133 -1.16 -9.17 3.70
N ASP A 134 -0.20 -10.04 3.39
CA ASP A 134 0.80 -10.55 4.32
C ASP A 134 2.11 -9.74 4.35
N LEU A 135 2.13 -8.58 3.68
CA LEU A 135 3.30 -7.71 3.66
C LEU A 135 3.48 -6.92 4.95
N GLU A 136 4.70 -6.92 5.47
CA GLU A 136 5.09 -6.01 6.55
C GLU A 136 4.94 -4.54 6.09
N PRO A 137 4.37 -3.63 6.91
CA PRO A 137 4.15 -2.24 6.52
C PRO A 137 5.40 -1.50 6.04
N ALA A 138 6.55 -1.79 6.64
CA ALA A 138 7.83 -1.19 6.25
C ALA A 138 8.27 -1.64 4.84
N MET A 139 8.08 -2.93 4.53
CA MET A 139 8.38 -3.50 3.22
C MET A 139 7.44 -2.97 2.14
N ARG A 140 6.14 -2.87 2.45
CA ARG A 140 5.14 -2.27 1.56
C ARG A 140 5.54 -0.84 1.16
N LYS A 141 5.84 0.01 2.15
CA LYS A 141 6.24 1.39 1.91
C LYS A 141 7.50 1.50 1.03
N ARG A 142 8.48 0.61 1.24
CA ARG A 142 9.70 0.56 0.41
C ARG A 142 9.37 0.22 -1.04
N LEU A 143 8.54 -0.80 -1.26
CA LEU A 143 8.15 -1.23 -2.60
C LEU A 143 7.31 -0.17 -3.34
N GLU A 144 6.44 0.55 -2.62
CA GLU A 144 5.67 1.67 -3.16
C GLU A 144 6.58 2.81 -3.66
N LEU A 145 7.61 3.17 -2.89
CA LEU A 145 8.60 4.19 -3.31
C LEU A 145 9.27 3.81 -4.64
N TYR A 146 9.73 2.57 -4.77
CA TYR A 146 10.35 2.08 -6.01
C TYR A 146 9.39 2.02 -7.21
N GLN A 147 8.08 1.89 -6.96
CA GLN A 147 7.08 1.90 -8.04
C GLN A 147 6.82 3.32 -8.55
N HIS A 148 6.86 4.34 -7.69
CA HIS A 148 6.49 5.71 -8.04
C HIS A 148 7.63 6.53 -8.67
N ASP A 149 8.90 6.13 -8.52
CA ASP A 149 10.07 6.90 -8.98
C ASP A 149 10.54 6.54 -10.42
N SER A 150 9.64 6.18 -11.34
CA SER A 150 10.03 5.88 -12.74
C SER A 150 9.85 7.09 -13.68
N PRO A 151 10.89 7.91 -13.92
CA PRO A 151 10.78 9.07 -14.81
C PRO A 151 10.46 8.69 -16.26
N LEU A 152 10.77 7.46 -16.69
CA LEU A 152 10.48 6.98 -18.04
C LEU A 152 9.00 6.64 -18.26
N GLU A 153 8.31 6.09 -17.26
CA GLU A 153 6.85 5.88 -17.36
C GLU A 153 6.12 7.21 -17.28
N LEU A 154 6.55 8.12 -16.39
CA LEU A 154 6.01 9.48 -16.37
C LEU A 154 6.21 10.20 -17.71
N ALA A 155 7.36 10.00 -18.38
CA ALA A 155 7.61 10.55 -19.71
C ALA A 155 6.72 9.89 -20.77
N HIS A 156 6.54 8.57 -20.74
CA HIS A 156 5.67 7.85 -21.66
C HIS A 156 4.21 8.29 -21.52
N ASP A 157 3.70 8.33 -20.28
CA ASP A 157 2.34 8.78 -19.98
C ASP A 157 2.13 10.22 -20.44
N ARG A 158 3.10 11.12 -20.20
CA ARG A 158 3.05 12.49 -20.72
C ARG A 158 3.06 12.57 -22.25
N ILE A 159 3.77 11.68 -22.94
CA ILE A 159 3.77 11.62 -24.41
C ILE A 159 2.39 11.16 -24.92
N VAL A 160 1.79 10.16 -24.27
CA VAL A 160 0.45 9.67 -24.63
C VAL A 160 -0.61 10.74 -24.35
N ASP A 161 -0.53 11.41 -23.20
CA ASP A 161 -1.43 12.51 -22.84
C ASP A 161 -1.30 13.68 -23.83
N ALA A 162 -0.07 14.06 -24.19
CA ALA A 162 0.17 15.10 -25.20
C ALA A 162 -0.47 14.72 -26.54
N TRP A 163 -0.31 13.47 -26.98
CA TRP A 163 -0.93 12.99 -28.21
C TRP A 163 -2.47 13.04 -28.16
N GLN A 164 -3.09 12.69 -27.02
CA GLN A 164 -4.55 12.78 -26.87
C GLN A 164 -5.05 14.22 -26.90
N VAL A 165 -4.32 15.15 -26.27
CA VAL A 165 -4.65 16.58 -26.28
C VAL A 165 -4.54 17.13 -27.71
N ASP A 166 -3.46 16.82 -28.41
CA ASP A 166 -3.24 17.24 -29.80
C ASP A 166 -4.31 16.66 -30.73
N PHE A 167 -4.67 15.40 -30.55
CA PHE A 167 -5.77 14.77 -31.27
C PHE A 167 -7.11 15.46 -30.99
N GLY A 168 -7.40 15.78 -29.73
CA GLY A 168 -8.63 16.49 -29.34
C GLY A 168 -8.71 17.89 -29.94
N MET A 169 -7.60 18.64 -29.96
CA MET A 169 -7.52 19.94 -30.62
C MET A 169 -7.72 19.82 -32.13
N ALA A 170 -7.05 18.85 -32.77
CA ALA A 170 -7.20 18.61 -34.21
C ALA A 170 -8.66 18.26 -34.55
N PHE A 171 -9.28 17.36 -33.79
CA PHE A 171 -10.69 16.99 -33.97
C PHE A 171 -11.63 18.19 -33.78
N ASN A 172 -11.45 18.99 -32.72
CA ASN A 172 -12.25 20.19 -32.51
C ASN A 172 -12.09 21.21 -33.65
N SER A 173 -10.85 21.40 -34.13
CA SER A 173 -10.57 22.31 -35.26
C SER A 173 -11.19 21.87 -36.58
N LEU A 174 -11.40 20.56 -36.77
CA LEU A 174 -12.10 19.96 -37.92
C LEU A 174 -13.62 19.98 -37.75
N ALA A 175 -14.11 19.76 -36.53
CA ALA A 175 -15.53 19.73 -36.22
C ALA A 175 -16.18 21.12 -36.25
N GLU A 176 -15.47 22.17 -35.82
CA GLU A 176 -15.97 23.55 -35.81
C GLU A 176 -16.40 24.07 -37.20
N PRO A 177 -15.61 23.91 -38.29
CA PRO A 177 -16.03 24.32 -39.63
C PRO A 177 -17.14 23.41 -40.21
N ILE A 178 -17.13 22.10 -39.92
CA ILE A 178 -18.17 21.18 -40.40
C ILE A 178 -19.52 21.51 -39.74
N GLY A 179 -19.53 21.70 -38.43
CA GLY A 179 -20.72 22.11 -37.66
C GLY A 179 -21.26 23.46 -38.09
N ARG A 180 -20.39 24.45 -38.36
CA ARG A 180 -20.80 25.73 -38.96
C ARG A 180 -21.35 25.56 -40.37
N SER A 181 -20.79 24.69 -41.20
CA SER A 181 -21.26 24.49 -42.58
C SER A 181 -22.66 23.86 -42.63
N ILE A 182 -22.97 22.92 -41.74
CA ILE A 182 -24.30 22.27 -41.68
C ILE A 182 -25.34 23.27 -41.15
N MET A 183 -25.00 24.05 -40.12
CA MET A 183 -25.89 25.09 -39.59
C MET A 183 -26.12 26.23 -40.60
N THR A 184 -25.10 26.66 -41.34
CA THR A 184 -25.25 27.70 -42.37
C THR A 184 -25.96 27.18 -43.62
N ALA A 185 -25.78 25.91 -44.00
CA ALA A 185 -26.54 25.28 -45.09
C ALA A 185 -28.04 25.13 -44.77
N GLN A 186 -28.39 24.92 -43.49
CA GLN A 186 -29.81 24.89 -43.05
C GLN A 186 -30.45 26.27 -42.92
N LEU A 187 -29.66 27.33 -42.70
CA LEU A 187 -30.13 28.72 -42.54
C LEU A 187 -30.09 29.56 -43.82
N ALA A 188 -29.62 29.01 -44.95
CA ALA A 188 -29.62 29.70 -46.23
C ALA A 188 -30.91 29.40 -47.01
N PRO A 189 -31.95 30.27 -46.99
CA PRO A 189 -33.03 30.14 -47.95
C PRO A 189 -32.45 30.42 -49.34
N MET A 190 -32.57 29.45 -50.25
CA MET A 190 -32.27 29.64 -51.66
C MET A 190 -33.07 30.82 -52.22
N ARG A 191 -32.45 32.01 -52.30
CA ARG A 191 -32.87 33.04 -53.25
C ARG A 191 -32.29 32.66 -54.60
N LEU A 192 -32.97 31.74 -55.29
CA LEU A 192 -32.87 31.62 -56.74
C LEU A 192 -33.80 32.68 -57.32
N GLY A 193 -33.19 33.67 -57.99
CA GLY A 193 -33.87 34.83 -58.54
C GLY A 193 -34.94 34.48 -59.58
N ARG A 194 -35.95 35.36 -59.64
CA ARG A 194 -36.64 35.74 -60.86
C ARG A 194 -36.41 37.22 -61.06
#